data_AF-A0A0S8GA05-F1
#
_entry.id   AF-A0A0S8GA05-F1
#
_cell.length_a   1.000
_cell.length_b   1.000
_cell.length_c   1.000
_cell.angle_alpha   90.00
_cell.angle_beta   90.00
_cell.angle_gamma   90.00
#
_symmetry.space_group_name_H-M   'P 1'
#
loop_
_entity.id
_entity.type
_entity.pdbx_description
1 polymer ?
#
loop_
_entity_poly.entity_id
_entity_poly.type
_entity_poly.pdbx_seq_one_letter_code
_entity_poly.pdbx_strand_id
1 'polypeptide(L)'
;MPWGRGVEIELVEAEYETYEGYTVVPFLRPPDRDAAAGWVEPFWRDEALYRTDGWFPEELVQERAVGVWRDVRVAPVVCALAQTNPVSGELRVCRRLVIRVRHAEADPDAGWRRASPETGYSAAFERLYRSLLVNPDVVLEGRVRQRGRYLMITHDDFYDELVPLAEWKYYKGLEPKVVKLSEIGPSPTA
;
A
#
# COMPACT_ATOMS: atom_id res chain seq x y z
N MET A 1 -1.59 -6.39 7.59
CA MET A 1 -1.55 -5.93 9.00
C MET A 1 -2.97 -5.86 9.53
N PRO A 2 -3.25 -6.33 10.77
CA PRO A 2 -4.55 -6.19 11.40
C PRO A 2 -4.96 -4.72 11.62
N TRP A 3 -6.26 -4.50 11.78
CA TRP A 3 -6.79 -3.20 12.16
C TRP A 3 -6.47 -2.89 13.63
N GLY A 4 -6.22 -1.61 13.95
CA GLY A 4 -6.03 -1.14 15.32
C GLY A 4 -4.76 -1.61 16.01
N ARG A 5 -3.76 -2.12 15.28
CA ARG A 5 -2.42 -2.45 15.80
C ARG A 5 -1.35 -1.67 15.05
N GLY A 6 -0.19 -1.44 15.65
CA GLY A 6 1.03 -0.98 14.97
C GLY A 6 1.82 -2.12 14.31
N VAL A 7 2.88 -1.79 13.59
CA VAL A 7 3.87 -2.75 13.08
C VAL A 7 5.19 -2.47 13.78
N GLU A 8 5.89 -3.54 14.11
CA GLU A 8 7.27 -3.50 14.62
C GLU A 8 8.12 -4.40 13.74
N ILE A 9 9.29 -3.90 13.35
CA ILE A 9 10.20 -4.62 12.47
C ILE A 9 11.52 -4.85 13.22
N GLU A 10 11.92 -6.11 13.32
CA GLU A 10 13.14 -6.56 13.97
C GLU A 10 14.08 -7.15 12.91
N LEU A 11 15.32 -6.66 12.85
CA LEU A 11 16.38 -7.26 12.06
C LEU A 11 16.91 -8.50 12.77
N VAL A 12 16.76 -9.68 12.16
CA VAL A 12 17.19 -10.96 12.76
C VAL A 12 18.58 -11.34 12.27
N GLU A 13 18.83 -11.21 10.98
CA GLU A 13 20.08 -11.64 10.34
C GLU A 13 20.36 -10.78 9.12
N ALA A 14 21.61 -10.39 8.91
CA ALA A 14 22.06 -9.76 7.69
C ALA A 14 23.48 -10.22 7.33
N GLU A 15 23.62 -10.81 6.15
CA GLU A 15 24.88 -11.24 5.57
C GLU A 15 25.30 -10.28 4.45
N TYR A 16 26.57 -9.92 4.42
CA TYR A 16 27.06 -8.86 3.55
C TYR A 16 28.34 -9.25 2.83
N GLU A 17 28.49 -8.67 1.65
CA GLU A 17 29.71 -8.69 0.87
C GLU A 17 30.17 -7.25 0.65
N THR A 18 31.44 -6.99 0.96
CA THR A 18 32.04 -5.66 0.83
C THR A 18 32.91 -5.60 -0.40
N TYR A 19 32.77 -4.50 -1.14
CA TYR A 19 33.56 -4.16 -2.30
C TYR A 19 34.28 -2.85 -2.06
N GLU A 20 35.55 -2.79 -2.43
CA GLU A 20 36.39 -1.59 -2.28
C GLU A 20 36.54 -0.84 -3.60
N GLY A 21 36.83 0.47 -3.52
CA GLY A 21 37.10 1.31 -4.69
C GLY A 21 35.84 1.77 -5.43
N TYR A 22 34.69 1.76 -4.76
CA TYR A 22 33.41 2.19 -5.33
C TYR A 22 33.02 3.57 -4.77
N THR A 23 32.83 4.53 -5.66
CA THR A 23 32.26 5.84 -5.34
C THR A 23 30.84 5.92 -5.87
N VAL A 24 29.85 5.86 -4.98
CA VAL A 24 28.43 5.97 -5.35
C VAL A 24 28.10 7.43 -5.67
N VAL A 25 27.52 7.67 -6.85
CA VAL A 25 27.06 9.01 -7.26
C VAL A 25 25.78 9.41 -6.53
N PRO A 26 25.60 10.70 -6.21
CA PRO A 26 24.40 11.17 -5.51
C PRO A 26 23.16 10.97 -6.38
N PHE A 27 22.02 10.74 -5.72
CA PHE A 27 20.73 10.73 -6.39
C PHE A 27 20.34 12.16 -6.77
N LEU A 28 20.28 12.44 -8.08
CA LEU A 28 19.80 13.72 -8.60
C LEU A 28 18.29 13.71 -8.73
N ARG A 29 17.66 14.88 -8.57
CA ARG A 29 16.23 15.03 -8.77
C ARG A 29 15.87 14.59 -10.20
N PRO A 30 14.82 13.77 -10.38
CA PRO A 30 14.37 13.41 -11.72
C PRO A 30 13.95 14.68 -12.49
N PRO A 31 14.20 14.75 -13.80
CA PRO A 31 13.81 15.93 -14.58
C PRO A 31 12.30 16.12 -14.57
N ASP A 32 11.85 17.36 -14.36
CA ASP A 32 10.44 17.70 -14.42
C ASP A 32 9.95 17.58 -15.87
N ARG A 33 8.84 16.86 -16.07
CA ARG A 33 8.27 16.64 -17.40
C ARG A 33 7.85 17.95 -18.09
N ASP A 34 7.47 18.94 -17.29
CA ASP A 34 7.02 20.26 -17.75
C ASP A 34 8.12 21.33 -17.69
N ALA A 35 9.33 20.98 -17.24
CA ALA A 35 10.45 21.90 -17.36
C ALA A 35 10.71 22.21 -18.83
N ALA A 36 10.97 23.49 -19.12
CA ALA A 36 11.23 23.97 -20.47
C ALA A 36 12.20 23.02 -21.21
N ALA A 37 11.82 22.61 -22.42
CA ALA A 37 12.44 21.53 -23.19
C ALA A 37 13.98 21.48 -23.04
N GLY A 38 14.47 20.52 -22.24
CA GLY A 38 15.89 20.25 -22.06
C GLY A 38 16.52 20.74 -20.75
N TRP A 39 15.76 21.22 -19.76
CA TRP A 39 16.33 21.49 -18.44
C TRP A 39 16.75 20.19 -17.73
N VAL A 40 18.05 20.03 -17.53
CA VAL A 40 18.65 18.95 -16.75
C VAL A 40 19.22 19.56 -15.48
N GLU A 41 18.83 19.04 -14.32
CA GLU A 41 19.37 19.48 -13.04
C GLU A 41 20.90 19.30 -13.05
N PRO A 42 21.69 20.34 -12.69
CA PRO A 42 23.14 20.21 -12.63
C PRO A 42 23.54 19.13 -11.62
N PHE A 43 24.70 18.51 -11.86
CA PHE A 43 25.27 17.60 -10.88
C PHE A 43 25.51 18.33 -9.57
N TRP A 44 24.81 17.90 -8.53
CA TRP A 44 24.94 18.42 -7.18
C TRP A 44 25.18 17.26 -6.22
N ARG A 45 26.10 17.47 -5.27
CA ARG A 45 26.49 16.52 -4.25
C ARG A 45 26.42 17.18 -2.89
N ASP A 46 25.82 16.49 -1.93
CA ASP A 46 25.88 16.89 -0.54
C ASP A 46 27.29 16.67 0.01
N GLU A 47 28.09 17.74 0.04
CA GLU A 47 29.47 17.70 0.54
C GLU A 47 29.55 17.30 2.02
N ALA A 48 28.52 17.58 2.83
CA ALA A 48 28.54 17.21 4.24
C ALA A 48 28.35 15.70 4.40
N LEU A 49 27.37 15.13 3.69
CA LEU A 49 27.14 13.68 3.69
C LEU A 49 28.36 12.92 3.18
N TYR A 50 28.94 13.36 2.05
CA TYR A 50 30.07 12.68 1.42
C TYR A 50 31.40 12.82 2.17
N ARG A 51 31.47 13.70 3.18
CA ARG A 51 32.62 13.83 4.08
C ARG A 51 32.40 13.13 5.42
N THR A 52 31.22 12.56 5.63
CA THR A 52 30.88 11.83 6.85
C THR A 52 31.36 10.39 6.71
N ASP A 53 32.26 9.98 7.61
CA ASP A 53 32.72 8.59 7.69
C ASP A 53 31.64 7.73 8.38
N GLY A 54 30.97 6.89 7.60
CA GLY A 54 29.85 6.10 8.07
C GLY A 54 29.06 5.46 6.93
N TRP A 55 28.27 4.44 7.26
CA TRP A 55 27.44 3.75 6.28
C TRP A 55 26.20 4.56 5.95
N PHE A 56 25.97 4.81 4.65
CA PHE A 56 24.77 5.45 4.15
C PHE A 56 23.99 4.53 3.18
N PRO A 57 22.67 4.40 3.32
CA PRO A 57 21.88 4.79 4.50
C PRO A 57 22.28 3.94 5.72
N GLU A 58 22.20 4.52 6.92
CA GLU A 58 22.57 3.84 8.16
C GLU A 58 21.60 2.71 8.50
N GLU A 59 20.29 3.00 8.39
CA GLU A 59 19.22 2.03 8.63
C GLU A 59 18.99 1.14 7.42
N LEU A 60 19.17 -0.17 7.61
CA LEU A 60 18.96 -1.20 6.59
C LEU A 60 17.48 -1.46 6.30
N VAL A 61 16.62 -1.31 7.30
CA VAL A 61 15.20 -1.61 7.21
C VAL A 61 14.43 -0.44 7.77
N GLN A 62 13.58 0.16 6.94
CA GLN A 62 12.78 1.32 7.28
C GLN A 62 11.30 0.96 7.16
N GLU A 63 10.54 1.25 8.20
CA GLU A 63 9.10 1.26 8.12
C GLU A 63 8.63 2.52 7.39
N ARG A 64 7.65 2.38 6.49
CA ARG A 64 6.94 3.51 5.88
C ARG A 64 5.54 3.62 6.46
N ALA A 65 4.96 4.81 6.30
CA ALA A 65 3.61 5.10 6.76
C ALA A 65 2.62 4.02 6.29
N VAL A 66 1.91 3.45 7.26
CA VAL A 66 0.91 2.42 7.01
C VAL A 66 -0.25 3.00 6.23
N GLY A 67 -0.64 2.31 5.16
CA GLY A 67 -1.75 2.69 4.28
C GLY A 67 -2.92 1.71 4.35
N VAL A 68 -4.08 2.18 3.91
CA VAL A 68 -5.23 1.31 3.65
C VAL A 68 -5.39 1.15 2.15
N TRP A 69 -5.33 -0.10 1.68
CA TRP A 69 -5.64 -0.44 0.32
C TRP A 69 -6.99 -1.13 0.20
N ARG A 70 -8.03 -0.29 0.09
CA ARG A 70 -9.44 -0.68 0.02
C ARG A 70 -9.90 -1.51 1.23
N ASP A 71 -9.78 -2.84 1.14
CA ASP A 71 -10.26 -3.80 2.14
C ASP A 71 -9.13 -4.32 3.03
N VAL A 72 -7.85 -4.01 2.74
CA VAL A 72 -6.68 -4.47 3.49
C VAL A 72 -5.85 -3.29 4.00
N ARG A 73 -5.21 -3.46 5.16
CA ARG A 73 -4.22 -2.52 5.68
C ARG A 73 -2.82 -3.05 5.42
N VAL A 74 -1.98 -2.20 4.84
CA VAL A 74 -0.66 -2.55 4.30
C VAL A 74 0.40 -1.67 4.93
N ALA A 75 1.45 -2.30 5.47
CA ALA A 75 2.62 -1.64 5.99
C ALA A 75 3.78 -1.86 4.99
N PRO A 76 4.21 -0.83 4.25
CA PRO A 76 5.34 -0.96 3.35
C PRO A 76 6.63 -1.03 4.17
N VAL A 77 7.46 -2.03 3.87
CA VAL A 77 8.79 -2.20 4.45
C VAL A 77 9.82 -1.93 3.37
N VAL A 78 10.72 -0.98 3.60
CA VAL A 78 11.78 -0.63 2.66
C VAL A 78 13.09 -1.20 3.20
N CYS A 79 13.70 -2.09 2.42
CA CYS A 79 15.01 -2.66 2.74
C CYS A 79 16.08 -2.03 1.85
N ALA A 80 17.03 -1.31 2.45
CA ALA A 80 18.19 -0.75 1.77
C ALA A 80 19.29 -1.81 1.66
N LEU A 81 19.26 -2.62 0.59
CA LEU A 81 20.19 -3.76 0.44
C LEU A 81 21.63 -3.37 0.09
N ALA A 82 21.90 -2.09 -0.17
CA ALA A 82 23.23 -1.59 -0.44
C ALA A 82 23.51 -0.38 0.45
N GLN A 83 24.67 -0.38 1.09
CA GLN A 83 25.17 0.69 1.94
C GLN A 83 26.56 1.08 1.44
N THR A 84 26.88 2.36 1.44
CA THR A 84 28.21 2.84 1.03
C THR A 84 28.80 3.71 2.12
N ASN A 85 30.11 3.61 2.30
CA ASN A 85 30.86 4.60 3.04
C ASN A 85 31.54 5.54 2.02
N PRO A 86 31.10 6.80 1.93
CA PRO A 86 31.60 7.73 0.91
C PRO A 86 33.05 8.16 1.16
N VAL A 87 33.57 8.02 2.38
CA VAL A 87 34.94 8.41 2.73
C VAL A 87 35.91 7.26 2.45
N SER A 88 35.59 6.04 2.88
CA SER A 88 36.46 4.87 2.63
C SER A 88 36.34 4.36 1.18
N GLY A 89 35.26 4.68 0.46
CA GLY A 89 35.01 4.16 -0.89
C GLY A 89 34.59 2.70 -0.89
N GLU A 90 34.02 2.22 0.22
CA GLU A 90 33.50 0.87 0.36
C GLU A 90 32.00 0.83 0.04
N LEU A 91 31.60 -0.24 -0.66
CA LEU A 91 30.22 -0.59 -0.95
C LEU A 91 29.92 -1.95 -0.33
N ARG A 92 28.96 -1.98 0.58
CA ARG A 92 28.49 -3.18 1.24
C ARG A 92 27.14 -3.58 0.67
N VAL A 93 27.05 -4.79 0.11
CA VAL A 93 25.81 -5.34 -0.46
C VAL A 93 25.31 -6.48 0.41
N CYS A 94 24.06 -6.38 0.85
CA CYS A 94 23.39 -7.40 1.66
C CYS A 94 22.95 -8.56 0.74
N ARG A 95 23.56 -9.74 0.92
CA ARG A 95 23.23 -10.96 0.15
C ARG A 95 22.04 -11.71 0.72
N ARG A 96 21.91 -11.68 2.04
CA ARG A 96 20.81 -12.31 2.75
C ARG A 96 20.35 -11.39 3.87
N LEU A 97 19.04 -11.15 3.91
CA LEU A 97 18.41 -10.31 4.91
C LEU A 97 17.22 -11.08 5.49
N VAL A 98 17.23 -11.32 6.80
CA VAL A 98 16.11 -11.92 7.52
C VAL A 98 15.53 -10.87 8.47
N ILE A 99 14.28 -10.51 8.19
CA ILE A 99 13.50 -9.58 9.01
C ILE A 99 12.36 -10.33 9.67
N ARG A 100 12.04 -9.95 10.90
CA ARG A 100 10.84 -10.38 11.60
C ARG A 100 9.90 -9.21 11.72
N VAL A 101 8.68 -9.39 11.24
CA VAL A 101 7.61 -8.40 11.35
C VAL A 101 6.64 -8.85 12.43
N ARG A 102 6.44 -8.01 13.45
CA ARG A 102 5.48 -8.21 14.54
C ARG A 102 4.39 -7.16 14.46
N HIS A 103 3.23 -7.48 15.03
CA HIS A 103 2.17 -6.50 15.24
C HIS A 103 2.33 -5.94 16.65
N ALA A 104 2.51 -4.63 16.74
CA ALA A 104 2.60 -3.91 18.01
C ALA A 104 1.28 -4.01 18.79
N GLU A 105 1.29 -3.43 19.99
CA GLU A 105 0.08 -3.27 20.79
C GLU A 105 -1.01 -2.44 20.06
N ALA A 106 -2.19 -2.42 20.67
CA ALA A 106 -3.32 -1.71 20.11
C ALA A 106 -2.99 -0.22 20.01
N ASP A 107 -3.07 0.32 18.80
CA ASP A 107 -2.79 1.72 18.51
C ASP A 107 -4.14 2.43 18.24
N PRO A 108 -4.56 3.39 19.09
CA PRO A 108 -5.78 4.15 18.91
C PRO A 108 -5.80 4.97 17.60
N ASP A 109 -4.63 5.38 17.11
CA ASP A 109 -4.44 6.20 15.91
C ASP A 109 -4.28 5.36 14.64
N ALA A 110 -4.14 4.03 14.77
CA ALA A 110 -3.98 3.05 13.69
C ALA A 110 -5.24 2.80 12.83
N GLY A 111 -6.13 3.78 12.74
CA GLY A 111 -7.28 3.79 11.85
C GLY A 111 -8.47 3.03 12.42
N TRP A 112 -9.38 3.77 13.03
CA TRP A 112 -10.70 3.28 13.41
C TRP A 112 -11.60 3.16 12.18
N ARG A 113 -11.45 2.10 11.38
CA ARG A 113 -12.64 1.61 10.67
C ARG A 113 -13.47 0.89 11.73
N ARG A 114 -14.75 1.24 11.86
CA ARG A 114 -15.75 0.32 12.43
C ARG A 114 -15.61 -0.97 11.61
N ALA A 115 -14.75 -1.87 12.07
CA ALA A 115 -14.74 -3.23 11.60
C ALA A 115 -16.11 -3.73 12.03
N SER A 116 -17.08 -3.73 11.10
CA SER A 116 -18.06 -4.78 11.22
C SER A 116 -17.23 -6.07 11.27
N PRO A 117 -17.46 -6.94 12.27
CA PRO A 117 -16.75 -8.21 12.41
C PRO A 117 -16.85 -9.11 11.16
N GLU A 118 -17.65 -8.71 10.16
CA GLU A 118 -17.92 -9.37 8.89
C GLU A 118 -17.15 -8.78 7.69
N THR A 119 -16.01 -8.11 7.90
CA THR A 119 -15.26 -7.42 6.84
C THR A 119 -14.55 -8.40 5.91
N GLY A 120 -15.35 -8.94 4.99
CA GLY A 120 -14.88 -9.63 3.82
C GLY A 120 -13.97 -8.76 2.94
N TYR A 121 -13.48 -9.36 1.87
CA TYR A 121 -12.69 -8.65 0.85
C TYR A 121 -13.36 -8.80 -0.50
N SER A 122 -13.21 -7.80 -1.37
CA SER A 122 -13.76 -7.88 -2.72
C SER A 122 -13.05 -8.96 -3.55
N ALA A 123 -13.82 -9.91 -4.05
CA ALA A 123 -13.37 -10.95 -4.98
C ALA A 123 -12.66 -10.38 -6.22
N ALA A 124 -13.05 -9.17 -6.67
CA ALA A 124 -12.42 -8.51 -7.81
C ALA A 124 -10.99 -8.04 -7.52
N PHE A 125 -10.66 -7.78 -6.25
CA PHE A 125 -9.35 -7.30 -5.82
C PHE A 125 -8.45 -8.42 -5.28
N GLU A 126 -8.96 -9.64 -5.15
CA GLU A 126 -8.17 -10.78 -4.66
C GLU A 126 -6.88 -10.98 -5.45
N ARG A 127 -6.98 -10.92 -6.80
CA ARG A 127 -5.80 -11.08 -7.67
C ARG A 127 -4.74 -10.01 -7.38
N LEU A 128 -5.16 -8.78 -7.11
CA LEU A 128 -4.28 -7.67 -6.77
C LEU A 128 -3.63 -7.88 -5.41
N TYR A 129 -4.38 -8.35 -4.41
CA TYR A 129 -3.82 -8.67 -3.09
C TYR A 129 -2.78 -9.79 -3.18
N ARG A 130 -3.07 -10.85 -3.93
CA ARG A 130 -2.14 -11.97 -4.14
C ARG A 130 -0.86 -11.57 -4.90
N SER A 131 -0.92 -10.56 -5.78
CA SER A 131 0.26 -10.13 -6.54
C SER A 131 1.14 -9.14 -5.80
N LEU A 132 0.59 -8.36 -4.86
CA LEU A 132 1.29 -7.21 -4.26
C LEU A 132 1.62 -7.40 -2.79
N LEU A 133 0.88 -8.25 -2.07
CA LEU A 133 1.22 -8.60 -0.70
C LEU A 133 2.23 -9.75 -0.71
N VAL A 134 3.21 -9.66 0.19
CA VAL A 134 4.18 -10.73 0.41
C VAL A 134 3.52 -11.93 1.12
N ASN A 135 2.51 -11.68 1.96
CA ASN A 135 1.81 -12.68 2.77
C ASN A 135 0.28 -12.65 2.57
N PRO A 136 -0.22 -12.82 1.33
CA PRO A 136 -1.64 -12.66 1.02
C PRO A 136 -2.52 -13.68 1.72
N ASP A 137 -2.06 -14.93 1.85
CA ASP A 137 -2.87 -15.99 2.46
C ASP A 137 -3.18 -15.69 3.93
N VAL A 138 -2.17 -15.27 4.70
CA VAL A 138 -2.34 -14.84 6.10
C VAL A 138 -3.29 -13.64 6.22
N VAL A 139 -3.27 -12.73 5.25
CA VAL A 139 -4.12 -11.52 5.26
C VAL A 139 -5.58 -11.81 4.87
N LEU A 140 -5.80 -12.82 4.04
CA LEU A 140 -7.12 -13.18 3.52
C LEU A 140 -7.79 -14.32 4.30
N GLU A 141 -7.03 -15.05 5.12
CA GLU A 141 -7.52 -16.16 5.93
C GLU A 141 -8.69 -15.75 6.84
N GLY A 142 -9.72 -16.60 6.88
CA GLY A 142 -10.93 -16.37 7.68
C GLY A 142 -11.84 -15.23 7.19
N ARG A 143 -11.46 -14.49 6.14
CA ARG A 143 -12.26 -13.38 5.61
C ARG A 143 -13.23 -13.85 4.54
N VAL A 144 -14.46 -13.34 4.59
CA VAL A 144 -15.49 -13.66 3.61
C VAL A 144 -15.14 -13.06 2.25
N ARG A 145 -15.07 -13.88 1.22
CA ARG A 145 -14.91 -13.40 -0.16
C ARG A 145 -16.22 -12.81 -0.67
N GLN A 146 -16.28 -11.49 -0.83
CA GLN A 146 -17.49 -10.77 -1.22
C GLN A 146 -17.49 -10.43 -2.71
N ARG A 147 -18.62 -10.67 -3.39
CA ARG A 147 -18.84 -10.16 -4.74
C ARG A 147 -19.49 -8.77 -4.66
N GLY A 148 -19.22 -7.93 -5.66
CA GLY A 148 -19.86 -6.62 -5.74
C GLY A 148 -21.38 -6.75 -5.90
N ARG A 149 -22.11 -5.83 -5.27
CA ARG A 149 -23.58 -5.71 -5.36
C ARG A 149 -23.93 -4.49 -6.18
N TYR A 150 -25.08 -4.52 -6.85
CA TYR A 150 -25.63 -3.36 -7.54
C TYR A 150 -26.63 -2.67 -6.63
N LEU A 151 -26.49 -1.36 -6.42
CA LEU A 151 -27.55 -0.53 -5.87
C LEU A 151 -28.13 0.28 -7.03
N MET A 152 -29.40 0.01 -7.34
CA MET A 152 -30.14 0.70 -8.40
C MET A 152 -31.13 1.64 -7.73
N ILE A 153 -30.91 2.94 -7.88
CA ILE A 153 -31.78 3.98 -7.32
C ILE A 153 -32.60 4.55 -8.46
N THR A 154 -33.92 4.58 -8.30
CA THR A 154 -34.84 5.06 -9.33
C THR A 154 -35.96 5.92 -8.75
N HIS A 155 -36.51 6.81 -9.56
CA HIS A 155 -37.73 7.51 -9.22
C HIS A 155 -38.88 6.50 -9.17
N ASP A 156 -39.85 6.74 -8.28
CA ASP A 156 -40.98 5.83 -8.03
C ASP A 156 -41.74 5.50 -9.32
N ASP A 157 -41.94 6.50 -10.20
CA ASP A 157 -42.60 6.36 -11.50
C ASP A 157 -41.86 5.44 -12.48
N PHE A 158 -40.55 5.22 -12.30
CA PHE A 158 -39.72 4.38 -13.18
C PHE A 158 -39.31 3.07 -12.51
N TYR A 159 -39.96 2.71 -11.40
CA TYR A 159 -39.63 1.50 -10.67
C TYR A 159 -39.91 0.26 -11.51
N ASP A 160 -41.13 0.16 -12.06
CA ASP A 160 -41.59 -1.01 -12.79
C ASP A 160 -40.81 -1.23 -14.10
N GLU A 161 -40.41 -0.16 -14.78
CA GLU A 161 -39.58 -0.21 -15.99
C GLU A 161 -38.14 -0.65 -15.71
N LEU A 162 -37.65 -0.45 -14.48
CA LEU A 162 -36.30 -0.83 -14.08
C LEU A 162 -36.21 -2.29 -13.63
N VAL A 163 -37.31 -2.88 -13.15
CA VAL A 163 -37.36 -4.28 -12.67
C VAL A 163 -36.79 -5.28 -13.70
N PRO A 164 -37.14 -5.23 -15.00
CA PRO A 164 -36.58 -6.15 -16.00
C PRO A 164 -35.05 -6.06 -16.11
N LEU A 165 -34.48 -4.85 -15.96
CA LEU A 165 -33.02 -4.67 -15.98
C LEU A 165 -32.38 -5.27 -14.72
N ALA A 166 -33.00 -5.10 -13.55
CA ALA A 166 -32.52 -5.69 -12.30
C ALA A 166 -32.53 -7.22 -12.39
N GLU A 167 -33.63 -7.82 -12.85
CA GLU A 167 -33.73 -9.27 -13.05
C GLU A 167 -32.67 -9.78 -14.05
N TRP A 168 -32.47 -9.08 -15.16
CA TRP A 168 -31.42 -9.43 -16.11
C TRP A 168 -30.02 -9.42 -15.48
N LYS A 169 -29.73 -8.46 -14.59
CA LYS A 169 -28.45 -8.44 -13.85
C LYS A 169 -28.38 -9.60 -12.86
N TYR A 170 -29.48 -9.96 -12.21
CA TYR A 170 -29.54 -11.13 -11.34
C TYR A 170 -29.23 -12.43 -12.09
N TYR A 171 -29.82 -12.64 -13.27
CA TYR A 171 -29.51 -13.80 -14.12
C TYR A 171 -28.04 -13.87 -14.58
N LYS A 172 -27.34 -12.72 -14.64
CA LYS A 172 -25.89 -12.67 -14.87
C LYS A 172 -25.04 -13.00 -13.64
N GLY A 173 -25.67 -13.39 -12.52
CA GLY A 173 -25.02 -13.75 -11.27
C GLY A 173 -24.58 -12.56 -10.43
N LEU A 174 -25.25 -11.41 -10.59
CA LEU A 174 -25.08 -10.22 -9.74
C LEU A 174 -26.21 -10.14 -8.71
N GLU A 175 -26.01 -9.38 -7.64
CA GLU A 175 -27.02 -9.15 -6.61
C GLU A 175 -27.49 -7.68 -6.67
N PRO A 176 -28.48 -7.34 -7.51
CA PRO A 176 -29.04 -6.01 -7.57
C PRO A 176 -30.05 -5.79 -6.44
N LYS A 177 -29.98 -4.61 -5.82
CA LYS A 177 -30.99 -4.07 -4.92
C LYS A 177 -31.58 -2.83 -5.57
N VAL A 178 -32.86 -2.88 -5.90
CA VAL A 178 -33.62 -1.72 -6.40
C VAL A 178 -34.20 -0.99 -5.20
N VAL A 179 -34.01 0.33 -5.15
CA VAL A 179 -34.50 1.19 -4.08
C VAL A 179 -35.16 2.41 -4.71
N LYS A 180 -36.34 2.79 -4.20
CA LYS A 180 -37.07 3.97 -4.66
C LYS A 180 -36.48 5.24 -4.04
N LEU A 181 -36.54 6.36 -4.76
CA LEU A 181 -36.09 7.65 -4.24
C LEU A 181 -36.88 8.06 -2.99
N SER A 182 -38.18 7.74 -2.93
CA SER A 182 -39.02 7.99 -1.75
C SER A 182 -38.58 7.21 -0.50
N GLU A 183 -37.92 6.06 -0.66
CA GLU A 183 -37.45 5.21 0.46
C GLU A 183 -36.14 5.72 1.09
N ILE A 184 -35.37 6.55 0.39
CA ILE A 184 -34.06 7.07 0.85
C ILE A 184 -34.10 8.52 1.35
N GLY A 185 -35.26 9.16 1.31
CA GLY A 185 -35.46 10.55 1.71
C GLY A 185 -35.27 11.52 0.53
N PRO A 186 -36.28 12.34 0.18
CA PRO A 186 -36.25 13.17 -1.03
C PRO A 186 -35.47 14.50 -0.89
N SER A 187 -34.43 14.57 -0.04
CA SER A 187 -33.77 15.87 0.25
C SER A 187 -32.25 15.82 0.07
N PRO A 188 -31.70 16.41 -1.01
CA PRO A 188 -30.33 16.88 -1.02
C PRO A 188 -30.27 18.16 -0.18
N THR A 189 -29.94 18.05 1.11
CA THR A 189 -29.48 19.23 1.84
C THR A 189 -28.07 19.52 1.34
N ALA A 190 -27.94 20.59 0.55
CA ALA A 190 -26.66 21.18 0.18
C ALA A 190 -26.00 21.85 1.40
#